data_AF-B8BSP2-F1
#
_entry.id   AF-B8BSP2-F1
#
_cell.length_a   1.000
_cell.length_b   1.000
_cell.length_c   1.000
_cell.angle_alpha   90.00
_cell.angle_beta   90.00
_cell.angle_gamma   90.00
#
_symmetry.space_group_name_H-M   'P 1'
#
loop_
_entity.id
_entity.type
_entity.pdbx_description
1 polymer ?
#
loop_
_entity_poly.entity_id
_entity_poly.type
_entity_poly.pdbx_seq_one_letter_code
_entity_poly.pdbx_strand_id
1 'polypeptide(L)'
;MRLATITTLLLTIGTNVVTAQTPTNGDGGGVRKKNMAPAEVNAELMKRFKKVDPPTDADAKGFQKGDKHRDKRSRNDPKELVGKTDEEIAEHFHRNKAEERAKLEKDHEDVAGKINDHHEGVNVLTEDELTRHTKKKEMLVKKKEALEKGQTVEKFIEKVRAQEEKENKRKERQSRSPTSPRQLTGKTEEELHSIFHQKQIDKKNKLDKMHKALEDRINDHHEGNIVLSEEELEKLTKRKEAFQKKRKFLEEDTPEKFVEKQKRHEEREADRRERQKKKEVERELRRKERVQEL
;
A
#
# COMPACT_ATOMS: atom_id res chain seq x y z
N MET A 1 -25.40 7.90 -61.01
CA MET A 1 -26.36 9.04 -60.96
C MET A 1 -27.73 8.50 -60.57
N ARG A 2 -28.49 9.30 -59.77
CA ARG A 2 -29.87 9.10 -59.24
C ARG A 2 -29.92 8.27 -57.94
N LEU A 3 -30.06 8.80 -56.71
CA LEU A 3 -31.03 9.78 -56.10
C LEU A 3 -32.48 9.38 -56.43
N ALA A 4 -33.47 9.31 -55.54
CA ALA A 4 -33.67 9.49 -54.10
C ALA A 4 -34.92 8.63 -53.74
N THR A 5 -35.33 8.35 -52.50
CA THR A 5 -36.27 9.12 -51.65
C THR A 5 -37.15 8.06 -50.95
N ILE A 6 -37.52 8.27 -49.68
CA ILE A 6 -38.72 7.81 -48.91
C ILE A 6 -38.34 8.01 -47.43
N THR A 7 -38.51 9.24 -46.93
CA THR A 7 -39.66 9.74 -46.12
C THR A 7 -39.48 9.51 -44.62
N THR A 8 -39.03 10.58 -43.97
CA THR A 8 -39.60 11.20 -42.77
C THR A 8 -40.72 10.45 -42.04
N LEU A 9 -40.48 10.12 -40.77
CA LEU A 9 -41.51 10.22 -39.73
C LEU A 9 -40.91 10.84 -38.46
N LEU A 10 -41.05 12.15 -38.37
CA LEU A 10 -40.95 12.93 -37.14
C LEU A 10 -42.38 13.09 -36.62
N LEU A 11 -42.68 12.59 -35.41
CA LEU A 11 -43.74 13.17 -34.59
C LEU A 11 -43.47 12.98 -33.09
N THR A 12 -42.83 14.02 -32.61
CA THR A 12 -42.86 14.71 -31.33
C THR A 12 -44.13 14.55 -30.45
N ILE A 13 -43.86 14.68 -29.13
CA ILE A 13 -44.70 15.14 -27.99
C ILE A 13 -45.22 14.05 -27.05
N GLY A 14 -44.75 14.15 -25.81
CA GLY A 14 -45.23 13.42 -24.64
C GLY A 14 -44.48 13.83 -23.38
N THR A 15 -44.55 15.12 -23.05
CA THR A 15 -44.15 15.68 -21.75
C THR A 15 -44.89 14.95 -20.63
N ASN A 16 -44.17 14.24 -19.76
CA ASN A 16 -44.64 13.91 -18.42
C ASN A 16 -43.61 14.38 -17.40
N VAL A 17 -43.79 15.65 -17.04
CA VAL A 17 -43.33 16.22 -15.78
C VAL A 17 -44.20 15.59 -14.69
N VAL A 18 -43.65 14.66 -13.92
CA VAL A 18 -44.27 14.21 -12.67
C VAL A 18 -43.62 15.00 -11.54
N THR A 19 -44.31 16.08 -11.17
CA THR A 19 -44.16 16.76 -9.89
C THR A 19 -44.59 15.80 -8.78
N ALA A 20 -43.63 15.27 -8.02
CA ALA A 20 -43.93 14.69 -6.71
C ALA A 20 -43.80 15.79 -5.65
N GLN A 21 -44.95 16.21 -5.14
CA GLN A 21 -45.09 17.08 -3.99
C GLN A 21 -44.52 16.38 -2.75
N THR A 22 -43.81 17.18 -1.95
CA THR A 22 -43.42 16.90 -0.57
C THR A 22 -44.63 16.69 0.34
N PRO A 23 -44.53 15.84 1.37
CA PRO A 23 -45.10 16.15 2.67
C PRO A 23 -44.00 16.60 3.63
N THR A 24 -44.22 17.76 4.20
CA THR A 24 -43.47 18.42 5.25
C THR A 24 -43.80 17.84 6.63
N ASN A 25 -42.80 17.95 7.53
CA ASN A 25 -42.85 18.02 9.00
C ASN A 25 -42.43 16.78 9.79
N GLY A 26 -41.34 16.98 10.54
CA GLY A 26 -40.75 16.06 11.52
C GLY A 26 -39.38 16.59 11.95
N ASP A 27 -39.40 17.48 12.94
CA ASP A 27 -38.32 18.31 13.48
C ASP A 27 -36.96 17.64 13.75
N GLY A 28 -35.88 18.42 13.55
CA GLY A 28 -34.55 18.05 14.05
C GLY A 28 -33.39 18.95 13.62
N GLY A 29 -33.34 20.20 14.12
CA GLY A 29 -32.08 20.92 14.36
C GLY A 29 -31.32 21.48 13.14
N GLY A 30 -31.65 22.72 12.76
CA GLY A 30 -31.00 23.45 11.68
C GLY A 30 -29.52 23.77 11.92
N VAL A 31 -28.65 23.27 11.04
CA VAL A 31 -27.36 23.91 10.73
C VAL A 31 -27.60 24.81 9.52
N ARG A 32 -27.78 26.10 9.75
CA ARG A 32 -27.80 27.12 8.69
C ARG A 32 -26.45 27.06 7.97
N LYS A 33 -26.40 26.51 6.76
CA LYS A 33 -25.26 26.67 5.85
C LYS A 33 -25.21 28.15 5.45
N LYS A 34 -24.41 28.94 6.16
CA LYS A 34 -23.99 30.26 5.69
C LYS A 34 -23.01 30.03 4.54
N ASN A 35 -23.38 30.45 3.34
CA ASN A 35 -22.46 30.55 2.22
C ASN A 35 -21.52 31.73 2.52
N MET A 36 -20.43 31.50 3.25
CA MET A 36 -19.39 32.50 3.46
C MET A 36 -18.54 32.60 2.19
N ALA A 37 -18.34 33.83 1.73
CA ALA A 37 -17.44 34.10 0.61
C ALA A 37 -16.00 33.71 0.99
N PRO A 38 -15.16 33.26 0.04
CA PRO A 38 -13.81 32.74 0.32
C PRO A 38 -12.90 33.71 1.09
N ALA A 39 -13.15 35.02 1.01
CA ALA A 39 -12.44 36.03 1.79
C ALA A 39 -12.72 35.94 3.30
N GLU A 40 -13.95 35.62 3.70
CA GLU A 40 -14.33 35.50 5.12
C GLU A 40 -13.82 34.19 5.73
N VAL A 41 -13.73 33.12 4.93
CA VAL A 41 -13.10 31.85 5.34
C VAL A 41 -11.62 32.07 5.67
N ASN A 42 -10.92 32.88 4.88
CA ASN A 42 -9.52 33.19 5.09
C ASN A 42 -9.31 34.05 6.37
N ALA A 43 -10.21 35.00 6.64
CA ALA A 43 -10.17 35.80 7.87
C ALA A 43 -10.48 34.97 9.14
N GLU A 44 -11.42 34.02 9.06
CA GLU A 44 -11.76 33.09 10.14
C GLU A 44 -10.61 32.11 10.42
N LEU A 45 -9.93 31.61 9.37
CA LEU A 45 -8.73 30.78 9.48
C LEU A 45 -7.57 31.55 10.14
N MET A 46 -7.31 32.78 9.70
CA MET A 46 -6.25 33.62 10.28
C MET A 46 -6.50 33.97 11.76
N LYS A 47 -7.77 34.13 12.17
CA LYS A 47 -8.14 34.29 13.59
C LYS A 47 -7.90 33.03 14.42
N ARG A 48 -8.07 31.83 13.83
CA ARG A 48 -7.78 30.55 14.49
C ARG A 48 -6.28 30.26 14.58
N PHE A 49 -5.49 30.64 13.57
CA PHE A 49 -4.03 30.50 13.59
C PHE A 49 -3.34 31.43 14.60
N LYS A 50 -3.91 32.61 14.89
CA LYS A 50 -3.36 33.52 15.91
C LYS A 50 -3.56 33.05 17.37
N LYS A 51 -4.32 31.97 17.61
CA LYS A 51 -4.55 31.39 18.95
C LYS A 51 -3.78 30.09 19.20
N VAL A 52 -2.89 29.71 18.29
CA VAL A 52 -1.99 28.58 18.51
C VAL A 52 -0.64 29.18 18.89
N ASP A 53 -0.37 29.24 20.18
CA ASP A 53 0.97 29.57 20.66
C ASP A 53 1.96 28.56 20.05
N PRO A 54 3.12 29.00 19.54
CA PRO A 54 4.13 28.07 19.07
C PRO A 54 4.55 27.17 20.25
N PRO A 55 4.72 25.86 20.03
CA PRO A 55 5.15 24.95 21.08
C PRO A 55 6.48 25.45 21.62
N THR A 56 6.57 25.59 22.94
CA THR A 56 7.79 26.05 23.60
C THR A 56 8.85 24.94 23.53
N ASP A 57 10.13 25.30 23.61
CA ASP A 57 11.24 24.32 23.60
C ASP A 57 11.17 23.27 24.73
N ALA A 58 10.30 23.49 25.73
CA ALA A 58 9.96 22.51 26.77
C ALA A 58 9.09 21.34 26.23
N ASP A 59 8.26 21.58 25.21
CA ASP A 59 7.43 20.57 24.55
C ASP A 59 8.23 19.72 23.54
N ALA A 60 9.38 20.24 23.09
CA ALA A 60 10.30 19.53 22.18
C ALA A 60 11.07 18.38 22.85
N LYS A 61 11.10 18.34 24.20
CA LYS A 61 11.77 17.26 24.95
C LYS A 61 10.90 16.01 25.16
N GLY A 62 9.62 16.04 24.78
CA GLY A 62 8.70 14.89 24.83
C GLY A 62 8.76 13.96 23.61
N PHE A 63 9.45 14.37 22.54
CA PHE A 63 9.56 13.59 21.30
C PHE A 63 10.82 12.72 21.21
N GLN A 64 11.38 12.29 22.34
CA GLN A 64 12.16 11.05 22.35
C GLN A 64 11.22 9.88 22.67
N LYS A 65 10.33 9.57 21.72
CA LYS A 65 9.94 8.17 21.53
C LYS A 65 11.22 7.47 21.07
N GLY A 66 12.00 7.02 22.05
CA GLY A 66 13.08 6.08 21.83
C GLY A 66 12.54 5.01 20.90
N ASP A 67 13.32 4.75 19.87
CA ASP A 67 13.08 3.78 18.81
C ASP A 67 13.13 2.35 19.37
N LYS A 68 12.36 2.07 20.43
CA LYS A 68 12.25 0.78 21.13
C LYS A 68 11.57 -0.30 20.28
N HIS A 69 11.15 0.06 19.06
CA HIS A 69 10.61 -0.85 18.06
C HIS A 69 11.63 -1.25 16.99
N ARG A 70 12.82 -0.62 16.93
CA ARG A 70 13.87 -1.02 15.98
C ARG A 70 14.45 -2.40 16.32
N ASP A 71 14.48 -2.75 17.60
CA ASP A 71 15.04 -4.02 18.13
C ASP A 71 14.09 -5.22 18.09
N LYS A 72 12.86 -5.05 17.58
CA LYS A 72 11.91 -6.17 17.38
C LYS A 72 11.86 -6.66 15.93
N ARG A 73 12.82 -6.29 15.09
CA ARG A 73 13.05 -7.07 13.87
C ARG A 73 13.49 -8.45 14.34
N SER A 74 12.66 -9.44 14.05
CA SER A 74 13.03 -10.84 14.20
C SER A 74 14.44 -11.00 13.64
N ARG A 75 15.37 -11.54 14.45
CA ARG A 75 16.72 -11.93 13.96
C ARG A 75 16.65 -12.90 12.78
N ASN A 76 15.45 -13.38 12.43
CA ASN A 76 15.14 -14.27 11.33
C ASN A 76 14.30 -13.58 10.23
N ASP A 77 14.33 -12.24 10.06
CA ASP A 77 13.64 -11.58 8.94
C ASP A 77 14.37 -11.90 7.62
N PRO A 78 13.75 -12.63 6.68
CA PRO A 78 14.39 -13.01 5.42
C PRO A 78 14.80 -11.80 4.55
N LYS A 79 14.25 -10.61 4.85
CA LYS A 79 14.61 -9.33 4.20
C LYS A 79 16.07 -8.96 4.33
N GLU A 80 16.68 -9.26 5.47
CA GLU A 80 18.07 -8.83 5.75
C GLU A 80 19.10 -9.76 5.11
N LEU A 81 18.65 -10.84 4.47
CA LEU A 81 19.46 -11.84 3.79
C LEU A 81 19.28 -11.82 2.26
N VAL A 82 18.45 -10.92 1.73
CA VAL A 82 18.29 -10.74 0.28
C VAL A 82 19.63 -10.29 -0.33
N GLY A 83 20.08 -10.99 -1.38
CA GLY A 83 21.36 -10.72 -2.05
C GLY A 83 22.57 -11.45 -1.45
N LYS A 84 22.39 -12.28 -0.42
CA LYS A 84 23.43 -13.14 0.14
C LYS A 84 23.51 -14.51 -0.58
N THR A 85 24.63 -15.20 -0.43
CA THR A 85 24.80 -16.56 -0.97
C THR A 85 24.00 -17.58 -0.17
N ASP A 86 23.69 -18.74 -0.75
CA ASP A 86 23.00 -19.82 -0.02
C ASP A 86 23.81 -20.31 1.18
N GLU A 87 25.15 -20.29 1.08
CA GLU A 87 26.09 -20.60 2.16
C GLU A 87 25.97 -19.59 3.31
N GLU A 88 25.98 -18.27 3.02
CA GLU A 88 25.81 -17.23 4.04
C GLU A 88 24.43 -17.29 4.71
N ILE A 89 23.38 -17.63 3.95
CA ILE A 89 22.02 -17.81 4.47
C ILE A 89 21.96 -19.04 5.39
N ALA A 90 22.61 -20.13 5.00
CA ALA A 90 22.69 -21.36 5.79
C ALA A 90 23.48 -21.14 7.08
N GLU A 91 24.64 -20.49 7.02
CA GLU A 91 25.44 -20.14 8.19
C GLU A 91 24.65 -19.27 9.17
N HIS A 92 23.95 -18.26 8.66
CA HIS A 92 23.10 -17.40 9.48
C HIS A 92 21.96 -18.19 10.14
N PHE A 93 21.33 -19.10 9.41
CA PHE A 93 20.30 -19.98 9.94
C PHE A 93 20.84 -20.89 11.06
N HIS A 94 21.99 -21.54 10.84
CA HIS A 94 22.59 -22.43 11.83
C HIS A 94 23.05 -21.67 13.08
N ARG A 95 23.65 -20.48 12.91
CA ARG A 95 24.07 -19.61 14.02
C ARG A 95 22.88 -19.21 14.88
N ASN A 96 21.79 -18.73 14.26
CA ASN A 96 20.60 -18.33 15.00
C ASN A 96 19.90 -19.52 15.67
N LYS A 97 19.83 -20.67 14.99
CA LYS A 97 19.27 -21.89 15.58
C LYS A 97 20.09 -22.37 16.78
N ALA A 98 21.42 -22.26 16.71
CA ALA A 98 22.31 -22.57 17.82
C ALA A 98 22.16 -21.59 19.00
N GLU A 99 22.08 -20.28 18.73
CA GLU A 99 21.83 -19.26 19.74
C GLU A 99 20.48 -19.45 20.45
N GLU A 100 19.41 -19.72 19.70
CA GLU A 100 18.09 -19.98 20.27
C GLU A 100 18.08 -21.27 21.10
N ARG A 101 18.77 -22.33 20.62
CA ARG A 101 18.92 -23.58 21.38
C ARG A 101 19.66 -23.35 22.69
N ALA A 102 20.81 -22.66 22.66
CA ALA A 102 21.60 -22.37 23.86
C ALA A 102 20.80 -21.53 24.87
N LYS A 103 20.01 -20.56 24.40
CA LYS A 103 19.14 -19.76 25.26
C LYS A 103 18.04 -20.59 25.90
N LEU A 104 17.34 -21.43 25.12
CA LEU A 104 16.29 -22.31 25.63
C LEU A 104 16.85 -23.36 26.60
N GLU A 105 18.10 -23.78 26.40
CA GLU A 105 18.80 -24.70 27.29
C GLU A 105 19.12 -24.09 28.63
N LYS A 106 19.74 -22.91 28.63
CA LYS A 106 19.98 -22.15 29.85
C LYS A 106 18.69 -21.84 30.60
N ASP A 107 17.66 -21.34 29.92
CA ASP A 107 16.36 -21.06 30.54
C ASP A 107 15.71 -22.32 31.15
N HIS A 108 15.92 -23.49 30.53
CA HIS A 108 15.41 -24.76 31.03
C HIS A 108 16.18 -25.24 32.26
N GLU A 109 17.52 -25.14 32.25
CA GLU A 109 18.38 -25.46 33.40
C GLU A 109 18.07 -24.55 34.59
N ASP A 110 17.93 -23.24 34.37
CA ASP A 110 17.60 -22.27 35.41
C ASP A 110 16.24 -22.58 36.08
N VAL A 111 15.24 -23.00 35.29
CA VAL A 111 13.93 -23.37 35.81
C VAL A 111 13.96 -24.74 36.48
N ALA A 112 14.70 -25.70 35.93
CA ALA A 112 14.86 -27.03 36.52
C ALA A 112 15.61 -26.96 37.86
N GLY A 113 16.66 -26.16 37.96
CA GLY A 113 17.40 -25.91 39.19
C GLY A 113 16.50 -25.36 40.29
N LYS A 114 15.68 -24.34 40.01
CA LYS A 114 14.72 -23.79 40.98
C LYS A 114 13.70 -24.80 41.50
N ILE A 115 13.25 -25.72 40.65
CA ILE A 115 12.34 -26.81 41.06
C ILE A 115 13.09 -27.83 41.92
N ASN A 116 14.34 -28.13 41.56
CA ASN A 116 15.16 -29.09 42.30
C ASN A 116 15.54 -28.56 43.68
N ASP A 117 15.97 -27.30 43.78
CA ASP A 117 16.28 -26.62 45.05
C ASP A 117 15.07 -26.63 46.00
N HIS A 118 13.85 -26.59 45.46
CA HIS A 118 12.62 -26.72 46.23
C HIS A 118 12.41 -28.13 46.78
N HIS A 119 12.62 -29.17 45.96
CA HIS A 119 12.51 -30.56 46.41
C HIS A 119 13.62 -30.97 47.38
N GLU A 120 14.81 -30.39 47.25
CA GLU A 120 15.94 -30.61 48.17
C GLU A 120 15.81 -29.78 49.47
N GLY A 121 14.79 -28.93 49.58
CA GLY A 121 14.55 -28.10 50.76
C GLY A 121 15.52 -26.92 50.92
N VAL A 122 16.32 -26.64 49.89
CA VAL A 122 17.29 -25.53 49.86
C VAL A 122 16.58 -24.18 49.68
N ASN A 123 15.56 -24.13 48.82
CA ASN A 123 14.71 -22.95 48.60
C ASN A 123 13.23 -23.34 48.53
N VAL A 124 12.45 -23.04 49.56
CA VAL A 124 11.03 -23.40 49.59
C VAL A 124 10.20 -22.41 48.77
N LEU A 125 9.79 -22.82 47.58
CA LEU A 125 8.78 -22.15 46.76
C LEU A 125 7.37 -22.38 47.34
N THR A 126 6.48 -21.42 47.09
CA THR A 126 5.04 -21.63 47.33
C THR A 126 4.45 -22.61 46.30
N GLU A 127 3.30 -23.22 46.62
CA GLU A 127 2.60 -24.14 45.69
C GLU A 127 2.30 -23.48 44.32
N ASP A 128 1.94 -22.19 44.35
CA ASP A 128 1.70 -21.39 43.14
C ASP A 128 2.96 -21.17 42.31
N GLU A 129 4.10 -20.89 42.95
CA GLU A 129 5.38 -20.72 42.29
C GLU A 129 5.89 -22.02 41.70
N LEU A 130 5.80 -23.12 42.45
CA LEU A 130 6.16 -24.45 41.98
C LEU A 130 5.34 -24.82 40.74
N THR A 131 4.02 -24.59 40.78
CA THR A 131 3.13 -24.84 39.63
C THR A 131 3.51 -24.00 38.42
N ARG A 132 3.87 -22.72 38.60
CA ARG A 132 4.33 -21.84 37.51
C ARG A 132 5.66 -22.31 36.93
N HIS A 133 6.61 -22.69 37.77
CA HIS A 133 7.91 -23.19 37.33
C HIS A 133 7.79 -24.50 36.56
N THR A 134 6.96 -25.45 37.03
CA THR A 134 6.68 -26.71 36.33
C THR A 134 6.05 -26.48 34.96
N LYS A 135 5.01 -25.63 34.87
CA LYS A 135 4.40 -25.24 33.58
C LYS A 135 5.41 -24.55 32.66
N LYS A 136 6.28 -23.70 33.21
CA LYS A 136 7.34 -23.04 32.43
C LYS A 136 8.36 -24.04 31.88
N LYS A 137 8.77 -25.04 32.68
CA LYS A 137 9.65 -26.14 32.24
C LYS A 137 9.05 -26.91 31.08
N GLU A 138 7.79 -27.33 31.18
CA GLU A 138 7.07 -28.03 30.11
C GLU A 138 6.98 -27.18 28.82
N MET A 139 6.70 -25.88 28.95
CA MET A 139 6.68 -24.98 27.80
C MET A 139 8.06 -24.85 27.13
N LEU A 140 9.14 -24.82 27.90
CA LEU A 140 10.50 -24.74 27.35
C LEU A 140 10.87 -26.03 26.62
N VAL A 141 10.49 -27.20 27.13
CA VAL A 141 10.65 -28.49 26.42
C VAL A 141 9.90 -28.47 25.09
N LYS A 142 8.62 -28.08 25.09
CA LYS A 142 7.83 -27.96 23.85
C LYS A 142 8.46 -26.98 22.85
N LYS A 143 9.05 -25.88 23.33
CA LYS A 143 9.78 -24.93 22.48
C LYS A 143 11.07 -25.50 21.89
N LYS A 144 11.84 -26.28 22.67
CA LYS A 144 13.03 -26.99 22.17
C LYS A 144 12.63 -28.00 21.08
N GLU A 145 11.61 -28.81 21.32
CA GLU A 145 11.11 -29.77 20.32
C GLU A 145 10.60 -29.08 19.04
N ALA A 146 9.90 -27.94 19.18
CA ALA A 146 9.41 -27.16 18.05
C ALA A 146 10.55 -26.50 17.26
N LEU A 147 11.65 -26.12 17.92
CA LEU A 147 12.85 -25.59 17.26
C LEU A 147 13.59 -26.68 16.48
N GLU A 148 13.66 -27.90 17.03
CA GLU A 148 14.26 -29.05 16.35
C GLU A 148 13.44 -29.50 15.14
N LYS A 149 12.11 -29.64 15.31
CA LYS A 149 11.15 -30.00 14.26
C LYS A 149 10.79 -28.83 13.32
N GLY A 150 11.31 -27.64 13.58
CA GLY A 150 10.98 -26.39 12.91
C GLY A 150 11.47 -26.31 11.46
N GLN A 151 11.53 -25.09 10.90
CA GLN A 151 12.00 -24.87 9.53
C GLN A 151 13.36 -25.57 9.27
N THR A 152 13.50 -26.20 8.12
CA THR A 152 14.80 -26.68 7.61
C THR A 152 15.55 -25.52 6.95
N VAL A 153 16.87 -25.64 6.84
CA VAL A 153 17.73 -24.66 6.15
C VAL A 153 17.21 -24.41 4.73
N GLU A 154 16.87 -25.49 4.02
CA GLU A 154 16.32 -25.46 2.66
C GLU A 154 15.03 -24.63 2.57
N LYS A 155 14.07 -24.85 3.48
CA LYS A 155 12.82 -24.07 3.54
C LYS A 155 13.07 -22.60 3.91
N PHE A 156 14.14 -22.31 4.63
CA PHE A 156 14.52 -20.94 4.97
C PHE A 156 15.17 -20.24 3.77
N ILE A 157 16.08 -20.90 3.06
CA ILE A 157 16.69 -20.43 1.81
C ILE A 157 15.60 -20.18 0.76
N GLU A 158 14.68 -21.11 0.55
CA GLU A 158 13.56 -20.97 -0.39
C GLU A 158 12.73 -19.71 -0.09
N LYS A 159 12.49 -19.41 1.18
CA LYS A 159 11.76 -18.21 1.62
C LYS A 159 12.52 -16.91 1.32
N VAL A 160 13.84 -16.90 1.52
CA VAL A 160 14.71 -15.76 1.17
C VAL A 160 14.69 -15.54 -0.35
N ARG A 161 14.84 -16.61 -1.13
CA ARG A 161 14.84 -16.56 -2.61
C ARG A 161 13.49 -16.11 -3.18
N ALA A 162 12.38 -16.63 -2.66
CA ALA A 162 11.04 -16.20 -3.06
C ALA A 162 10.78 -14.71 -2.75
N GLN A 163 11.45 -14.18 -1.72
CA GLN A 163 11.38 -12.76 -1.38
C GLN A 163 12.23 -11.90 -2.32
N GLU A 164 13.44 -12.34 -2.64
CA GLU A 164 14.30 -11.71 -3.64
C GLU A 164 13.61 -11.66 -5.01
N GLU A 165 12.95 -12.75 -5.43
CA GLU A 165 12.18 -12.79 -6.68
C GLU A 165 11.03 -11.78 -6.69
N LYS A 166 10.30 -11.65 -5.58
CA LYS A 166 9.23 -10.64 -5.44
C LYS A 166 9.78 -9.22 -5.54
N GLU A 167 10.94 -8.95 -4.95
CA GLU A 167 11.58 -7.64 -5.02
C GLU A 167 12.09 -7.35 -6.45
N ASN A 168 12.69 -8.34 -7.11
CA ASN A 168 13.15 -8.24 -8.50
C ASN A 168 11.97 -8.02 -9.45
N LYS A 169 10.87 -8.77 -9.32
CA LYS A 169 9.63 -8.52 -10.09
C LYS A 169 9.06 -7.14 -9.84
N ARG A 170 9.17 -6.60 -8.62
CA ARG A 170 8.73 -5.24 -8.30
C ARG A 170 9.61 -4.19 -8.99
N LYS A 171 10.94 -4.33 -8.92
CA LYS A 171 11.91 -3.46 -9.61
C LYS A 171 11.72 -3.53 -11.13
N GLU A 172 11.54 -4.73 -11.66
CA GLU A 172 11.28 -4.98 -13.07
C GLU A 172 9.97 -4.33 -13.52
N ARG A 173 8.86 -4.50 -12.77
CA ARG A 173 7.58 -3.82 -13.04
C ARG A 173 7.70 -2.30 -12.98
N GLN A 174 8.55 -1.76 -12.11
CA GLN A 174 8.82 -0.32 -12.05
C GLN A 174 9.62 0.17 -13.27
N SER A 175 10.59 -0.62 -13.74
CA SER A 175 11.38 -0.30 -14.93
C SER A 175 10.60 -0.49 -16.25
N ARG A 176 9.66 -1.45 -16.30
CA ARG A 176 8.84 -1.80 -17.46
C ARG A 176 7.48 -1.09 -17.49
N SER A 177 7.29 -0.02 -16.73
CA SER A 177 6.11 0.85 -16.89
C SER A 177 6.03 1.32 -18.34
N PRO A 178 5.08 0.81 -19.16
CA PRO A 178 4.93 1.26 -20.54
C PRO A 178 4.45 2.70 -20.44
N THR A 179 5.27 3.66 -20.90
CA THR A 179 5.08 5.10 -20.68
C THR A 179 5.17 5.53 -19.21
N SER A 180 6.40 5.62 -18.69
CA SER A 180 6.65 6.58 -17.60
C SER A 180 6.23 7.98 -18.07
N PRO A 181 5.51 8.79 -17.26
CA PRO A 181 5.18 10.18 -17.57
C PRO A 181 6.39 11.04 -17.96
N ARG A 182 7.60 10.57 -17.64
CA ARG A 182 8.88 11.22 -17.95
C ARG A 182 9.20 11.33 -19.44
N GLN A 183 8.54 10.55 -20.32
CA GLN A 183 8.75 10.62 -21.78
C GLN A 183 7.85 11.64 -22.50
N LEU A 184 7.01 12.38 -21.76
CA LEU A 184 6.11 13.39 -22.33
C LEU A 184 6.60 14.82 -22.11
N THR A 185 7.72 15.00 -21.41
CA THR A 185 8.27 16.32 -21.12
C THR A 185 8.89 16.94 -22.36
N GLY A 186 8.50 18.17 -22.69
CA GLY A 186 9.01 18.91 -23.85
C GLY A 186 8.26 18.65 -25.16
N LYS A 187 7.09 17.99 -25.10
CA LYS A 187 6.18 17.84 -26.23
C LYS A 187 5.26 19.05 -26.38
N THR A 188 4.88 19.37 -27.61
CA THR A 188 3.93 20.46 -27.87
C THR A 188 2.52 20.06 -27.42
N GLU A 189 1.64 21.04 -27.24
CA GLU A 189 0.24 20.79 -26.87
C GLU A 189 -0.48 19.93 -27.92
N GLU A 190 -0.20 20.16 -29.20
CA GLU A 190 -0.73 19.37 -30.33
C GLU A 190 -0.24 17.91 -30.27
N GLU A 191 1.04 17.68 -29.95
CA GLU A 191 1.57 16.33 -29.76
C GLU A 191 0.93 15.63 -28.55
N LEU A 192 0.70 16.35 -27.46
CA LEU A 192 0.02 15.82 -26.27
C LEU A 192 -1.43 15.45 -26.56
N HIS A 193 -2.13 16.22 -27.41
CA HIS A 193 -3.48 15.90 -27.87
C HIS A 193 -3.50 14.64 -28.73
N SER A 194 -2.57 14.50 -29.68
CA SER A 194 -2.43 13.29 -30.49
C SER A 194 -2.15 12.05 -29.62
N ILE A 195 -1.23 12.16 -28.67
CA ILE A 195 -0.93 11.10 -27.70
C ILE A 195 -2.13 10.78 -26.82
N PHE A 196 -2.93 11.77 -26.43
CA PHE A 196 -4.14 11.56 -25.67
C PHE A 196 -5.15 10.71 -26.44
N HIS A 197 -5.42 11.03 -27.71
CA HIS A 197 -6.35 10.26 -28.54
C HIS A 197 -5.85 8.83 -28.77
N GLN A 198 -4.54 8.64 -29.02
CA GLN A 198 -3.98 7.29 -29.13
C GLN A 198 -4.14 6.51 -27.82
N LYS A 199 -3.86 7.13 -26.68
CA LYS A 199 -4.06 6.49 -25.36
C LYS A 199 -5.52 6.16 -25.08
N GLN A 200 -6.44 7.00 -25.54
CA GLN A 200 -7.88 6.77 -25.43
C GLN A 200 -8.29 5.52 -26.24
N ILE A 201 -7.83 5.43 -27.49
CA ILE A 201 -8.04 4.26 -28.36
C ILE A 201 -7.45 2.99 -27.71
N ASP A 202 -6.20 3.04 -27.26
CA ASP A 202 -5.52 1.88 -26.66
C ASP A 202 -6.22 1.41 -25.38
N LYS A 203 -6.62 2.35 -24.51
CA LYS A 203 -7.36 2.04 -23.28
C LYS A 203 -8.73 1.46 -23.59
N LYS A 204 -9.46 2.02 -24.56
CA LYS A 204 -10.77 1.53 -24.99
C LYS A 204 -10.66 0.11 -25.52
N ASN A 205 -9.74 -0.14 -26.47
CA ASN A 205 -9.50 -1.47 -27.02
C ASN A 205 -9.13 -2.50 -25.95
N LYS A 206 -8.32 -2.11 -24.96
CA LYS A 206 -7.95 -2.99 -23.84
C LYS A 206 -9.13 -3.27 -22.92
N LEU A 207 -9.94 -2.27 -22.60
CA LEU A 207 -11.14 -2.42 -21.79
C LEU A 207 -12.17 -3.30 -22.49
N ASP A 208 -12.41 -3.09 -23.79
CA ASP A 208 -13.35 -3.88 -24.58
C ASP A 208 -12.92 -5.36 -24.68
N LYS A 209 -11.62 -5.63 -24.88
CA LYS A 209 -11.09 -7.00 -24.83
C LYS A 209 -11.32 -7.68 -23.48
N MET A 210 -11.05 -6.98 -22.37
CA MET A 210 -11.26 -7.53 -21.03
C MET A 210 -12.74 -7.70 -20.68
N HIS A 211 -13.59 -6.77 -21.12
CA HIS A 211 -15.03 -6.83 -20.92
C HIS A 211 -15.61 -8.01 -21.69
N LYS A 212 -15.26 -8.15 -22.97
CA LYS A 212 -15.69 -9.28 -23.81
C LYS A 212 -15.27 -10.62 -23.18
N ALA A 213 -14.01 -10.76 -22.77
CA ALA A 213 -13.55 -11.99 -22.13
C ALA A 213 -14.28 -12.35 -20.83
N LEU A 214 -14.75 -11.33 -20.07
CA LEU A 214 -15.58 -11.56 -18.89
C LEU A 214 -17.01 -11.91 -19.25
N GLU A 215 -17.58 -11.24 -20.26
CA GLU A 215 -18.92 -11.52 -20.75
C GLU A 215 -19.01 -12.92 -21.32
N ASP A 216 -18.07 -13.31 -22.18
CA ASP A 216 -17.98 -14.65 -22.74
C ASP A 216 -17.95 -15.68 -21.60
N ARG A 217 -17.12 -15.48 -20.57
CA ARG A 217 -17.03 -16.41 -19.43
C ARG A 217 -18.28 -16.47 -18.54
N ILE A 218 -19.00 -15.36 -18.38
CA ILE A 218 -20.28 -15.33 -17.65
C ILE A 218 -21.37 -15.99 -18.51
N ASN A 219 -21.36 -15.77 -19.82
CA ASN A 219 -22.29 -16.40 -20.74
C ASN A 219 -22.06 -17.91 -20.82
N ASP A 220 -20.81 -18.36 -20.92
CA ASP A 220 -20.42 -19.78 -20.84
C ASP A 220 -20.96 -20.44 -19.58
N HIS A 221 -20.99 -19.70 -18.47
CA HIS A 221 -21.61 -20.17 -17.23
C HIS A 221 -23.13 -20.33 -17.35
N HIS A 222 -23.82 -19.32 -17.89
CA HIS A 222 -25.27 -19.35 -18.06
C HIS A 222 -25.75 -20.35 -19.13
N GLU A 223 -24.92 -20.60 -20.14
CA GLU A 223 -25.16 -21.59 -21.20
C GLU A 223 -24.84 -23.02 -20.73
N GLY A 224 -24.24 -23.18 -19.54
CA GLY A 224 -23.86 -24.49 -18.99
C GLY A 224 -22.57 -25.08 -19.59
N ASN A 225 -21.83 -24.31 -20.39
CA ASN A 225 -20.54 -24.71 -20.95
C ASN A 225 -19.45 -24.79 -19.85
N ILE A 226 -19.57 -23.96 -18.82
CA ILE A 226 -18.68 -23.94 -17.64
C ILE A 226 -19.56 -23.85 -16.39
N VAL A 227 -19.16 -24.49 -15.29
CA VAL A 227 -19.80 -24.30 -13.98
C VAL A 227 -18.89 -23.46 -13.11
N LEU A 228 -19.37 -22.30 -12.68
CA LEU A 228 -18.69 -21.38 -11.78
C LEU A 228 -19.38 -21.47 -10.43
N SER A 229 -18.62 -21.33 -9.35
CA SER A 229 -19.23 -21.16 -8.03
C SER A 229 -19.99 -19.82 -7.95
N GLU A 230 -20.97 -19.74 -7.05
CA GLU A 230 -21.73 -18.49 -6.80
C GLU A 230 -20.79 -17.31 -6.47
N GLU A 231 -19.75 -17.56 -5.66
CA GLU A 231 -18.74 -16.55 -5.35
C GLU A 231 -17.96 -16.08 -6.57
N GLU A 232 -17.60 -17.00 -7.48
CA GLU A 232 -16.88 -16.66 -8.71
C GLU A 232 -17.76 -15.86 -9.65
N LEU A 233 -19.03 -16.24 -9.80
CA LEU A 233 -20.00 -15.52 -10.60
C LEU A 233 -20.21 -14.10 -10.06
N GLU A 234 -20.34 -13.93 -8.74
CA GLU A 234 -20.47 -12.61 -8.12
C GLU A 234 -19.21 -11.76 -8.34
N LYS A 235 -18.01 -12.35 -8.18
CA LYS A 235 -16.72 -11.67 -8.45
C LYS A 235 -16.63 -11.21 -9.91
N LEU A 236 -17.00 -12.05 -10.88
CA LEU A 236 -16.97 -11.70 -12.30
C LEU A 236 -18.00 -10.62 -12.64
N THR A 237 -19.20 -10.70 -12.07
CA THR A 237 -20.26 -9.70 -12.27
C THR A 237 -19.87 -8.33 -11.73
N LYS A 238 -19.35 -8.25 -10.49
CA LYS A 238 -18.80 -7.01 -9.93
C LYS A 238 -17.67 -6.45 -10.79
N ARG A 239 -16.84 -7.32 -11.38
CA ARG A 239 -15.75 -6.92 -12.26
C ARG A 239 -16.26 -6.37 -13.59
N LYS A 240 -17.35 -6.94 -14.15
CA LYS A 240 -18.04 -6.43 -15.34
C LYS A 240 -18.56 -5.01 -15.09
N GLU A 241 -19.27 -4.78 -13.98
CA GLU A 241 -19.74 -3.45 -13.60
C GLU A 241 -18.60 -2.44 -13.43
N ALA A 242 -17.50 -2.86 -12.79
CA ALA A 242 -16.32 -2.00 -12.63
C ALA A 242 -15.70 -1.60 -13.97
N PHE A 243 -15.72 -2.48 -14.97
CA PHE A 243 -15.26 -2.15 -16.31
C PHE A 243 -16.21 -1.21 -17.05
N GLN A 244 -17.53 -1.37 -16.90
CA GLN A 244 -18.50 -0.43 -17.46
C GLN A 244 -18.34 0.98 -16.87
N LYS A 245 -18.13 1.09 -15.54
CA LYS A 245 -17.81 2.37 -14.89
C LYS A 245 -16.54 2.97 -15.47
N LYS A 246 -15.47 2.18 -15.65
CA LYS A 246 -14.22 2.66 -16.27
C LYS A 246 -14.40 3.11 -17.71
N ARG A 247 -15.30 2.49 -18.48
CA ARG A 247 -15.62 2.89 -19.85
C ARG A 247 -16.29 4.27 -19.88
N LYS A 248 -17.26 4.51 -18.99
CA LYS A 248 -17.87 5.84 -18.81
C LYS A 248 -16.84 6.90 -18.42
N PHE A 249 -15.99 6.61 -17.44
CA PHE A 249 -14.91 7.53 -17.05
C PHE A 249 -13.91 7.82 -18.18
N LEU A 250 -13.69 6.85 -19.06
CA LEU A 250 -12.80 7.02 -20.20
C LEU A 250 -13.37 8.02 -21.21
N GLU A 251 -14.69 8.01 -21.40
CA GLU A 251 -15.46 8.95 -22.24
C GLU A 251 -15.50 10.37 -21.65
N GLU A 252 -15.39 10.52 -20.32
CA GLU A 252 -15.39 11.82 -19.61
C GLU A 252 -14.01 12.51 -19.51
N ASP A 253 -12.92 11.79 -19.80
CA ASP A 253 -11.56 12.35 -19.82
C ASP A 253 -11.39 13.17 -21.10
N THR A 254 -10.83 14.38 -20.98
CA THR A 254 -10.67 15.30 -22.12
C THR A 254 -9.18 15.58 -22.38
N PRO A 255 -8.80 15.99 -23.60
CA PRO A 255 -7.42 16.36 -23.91
C PRO A 255 -6.88 17.43 -22.96
N GLU A 256 -7.70 18.41 -22.58
CA GLU A 256 -7.31 19.53 -21.70
C GLU A 256 -6.98 19.03 -20.29
N LYS A 257 -7.81 18.13 -19.74
CA LYS A 257 -7.53 17.47 -18.45
C LYS A 257 -6.23 16.66 -18.52
N PHE A 258 -5.93 16.06 -19.67
CA PHE A 258 -4.68 15.31 -19.86
C PHE A 258 -3.46 16.24 -19.90
N VAL A 259 -3.54 17.36 -20.63
CA VAL A 259 -2.49 18.38 -20.68
C VAL A 259 -2.26 18.98 -19.29
N GLU A 260 -3.32 19.33 -18.56
CA GLU A 260 -3.21 19.86 -17.19
C GLU A 260 -2.52 18.87 -16.24
N LYS A 261 -2.88 17.57 -16.31
CA LYS A 261 -2.21 16.52 -15.53
C LYS A 261 -0.72 16.41 -15.88
N GLN A 262 -0.33 16.58 -17.15
CA GLN A 262 1.08 16.58 -17.55
C GLN A 262 1.81 17.81 -17.01
N LYS A 263 1.23 19.01 -17.12
CA LYS A 263 1.82 20.25 -16.58
C LYS A 263 2.08 20.15 -15.07
N ARG A 264 1.10 19.66 -14.29
CA ARG A 264 1.28 19.43 -12.84
C ARG A 264 2.34 18.37 -12.52
N HIS A 265 2.51 17.38 -13.40
CA HIS A 265 3.56 16.37 -13.23
C HIS A 265 4.95 16.96 -13.51
N GLU A 266 5.09 17.75 -14.56
CA GLU A 266 6.31 18.47 -14.90
C GLU A 266 6.74 19.41 -13.77
N GLU A 267 5.80 20.16 -13.20
CA GLU A 267 6.03 21.04 -12.04
C GLU A 267 6.60 20.27 -10.84
N ARG A 268 6.00 19.12 -10.49
CA ARG A 268 6.48 18.27 -9.39
C ARG A 268 7.86 17.67 -9.66
N GLU A 269 8.14 17.28 -10.89
CA GLU A 269 9.47 16.77 -11.28
C GLU A 269 10.51 17.90 -11.26
N ALA A 270 10.15 19.12 -11.67
CA ALA A 270 11.01 20.29 -11.58
C ALA A 270 11.37 20.61 -10.12
N ASP A 271 10.37 20.69 -9.22
CA ASP A 271 10.58 20.89 -7.78
C ASP A 271 11.47 19.78 -7.18
N ARG A 272 11.24 18.52 -7.56
CA ARG A 272 12.10 17.41 -7.12
C ARG A 272 13.56 17.59 -7.58
N ARG A 273 13.79 17.97 -8.84
CA ARG A 273 15.15 18.22 -9.36
C ARG A 273 15.80 19.41 -8.67
N GLU A 274 15.05 20.47 -8.41
CA GLU A 274 15.55 21.65 -7.70
C GLU A 274 16.00 21.28 -6.28
N ARG A 275 15.17 20.53 -5.53
CA ARG A 275 15.53 20.02 -4.20
C ARG A 275 16.77 19.13 -4.22
N GLN A 276 16.94 18.30 -5.26
CA GLN A 276 18.13 17.47 -5.43
C GLN A 276 19.37 18.32 -5.67
N LYS A 277 19.30 19.30 -6.57
CA LYS A 277 20.40 20.25 -6.83
C LYS A 277 20.77 21.04 -5.59
N LYS A 278 19.79 21.55 -4.82
CA LYS A 278 20.04 22.24 -3.54
C LYS A 278 20.83 21.37 -2.57
N LYS A 279 20.44 20.09 -2.42
CA LYS A 279 21.17 19.13 -1.56
C LYS A 279 22.58 18.83 -2.07
N GLU A 280 22.76 18.79 -3.38
CA GLU A 280 24.08 18.57 -3.99
C GLU A 280 25.01 19.76 -3.75
N VAL A 281 24.53 20.98 -4.01
CA VAL A 281 25.25 22.23 -3.73
C VAL A 281 25.59 22.34 -2.24
N GLU A 282 24.66 22.03 -1.34
CA GLU A 282 24.90 22.04 0.11
C GLU A 282 25.99 21.03 0.50
N ARG A 283 26.00 19.83 -0.09
CA ARG A 283 27.06 18.84 0.14
C ARG A 283 28.41 19.32 -0.39
N GLU A 284 28.43 20.01 -1.52
CA GLU A 284 29.66 20.54 -2.11
C GLU A 284 30.22 21.70 -1.28
N LEU A 285 29.37 22.60 -0.78
CA LEU A 285 29.77 23.68 0.13
C LEU A 285 30.36 23.11 1.43
N ARG A 286 29.69 22.16 2.07
CA ARG A 286 30.21 21.49 3.28
C ARG A 286 31.53 20.77 3.02
N ARG A 287 31.76 20.26 1.81
CA ARG A 287 33.06 19.67 1.42
C ARG A 287 34.14 20.74 1.29
N LYS A 288 33.83 21.89 0.68
CA LYS A 288 34.76 23.02 0.53
C LYS A 288 35.14 23.64 1.88
N GLU A 289 34.18 23.82 2.78
CA GLU A 289 34.42 24.31 4.15
C GLU A 289 35.38 23.38 4.91
N ARG A 290 35.16 22.05 4.88
CA ARG A 290 36.07 21.08 5.51
C ARG A 290 37.49 21.07 4.95
N VAL A 291 37.67 21.45 3.69
CA VAL A 291 38.99 21.53 3.05
C VAL A 291 39.72 22.82 3.45
N GLN A 292 39.01 23.89 3.80
CA GLN A 292 39.63 25.13 4.31
C GLN A 292 39.99 25.06 5.80
N GLU A 293 39.38 24.16 6.56
CA GLU A 293 39.68 23.92 7.98
C GLU A 293 40.88 22.98 8.23
N LEU A 294 41.45 22.37 7.19
CA LEU A 294 42.64 21.50 7.23
C LEU A 294 43.89 22.25 6.77
#